data_AF-A0A139SQ37-F1
#
_entry.id   AF-A0A139SQ37-F1
#
_cell.length_a   1.000
_cell.length_b   1.000
_cell.length_c   1.000
_cell.angle_alpha   90.00
_cell.angle_beta   90.00
_cell.angle_gamma   90.00
#
_symmetry.space_group_name_H-M   'P 1'
#
loop_
_entity.id
_entity.type
_entity.pdbx_description
1 polymer ?
#
loop_
_entity_poly.entity_id
_entity_poly.type
_entity_poly.pdbx_seq_one_letter_code
_entity_poly.pdbx_strand_id
1 'polypeptide(L)'
;MNKRWKIILAFCGVFLAGAVVGGLAARRGLASKAPPPRHGSGRSLESFAPSVMRRYTARLELDEAQREQLREIVHQAERELRELRGNTFQETIAIGDKMNAQVERLLRSDQRDRFETLKQDVQKYWERERIRREQAQRPGDNGKREPRPGSGHSEKRPQR
;
A
#
# COMPACT_ATOMS: atom_id res chain seq x y z
N MET A 1 35.98 38.92 9.05
CA MET A 1 35.48 37.73 8.32
C MET A 1 34.22 37.22 9.00
N ASN A 2 33.10 37.21 8.27
CA ASN A 2 31.75 37.33 8.84
C ASN A 2 31.30 36.05 9.57
N LYS A 3 30.91 36.19 10.85
CA LYS A 3 30.40 35.10 11.73
C LYS A 3 29.29 34.26 11.09
N ARG A 4 28.52 34.84 10.15
CA ARG A 4 27.44 34.18 9.40
C ARG A 4 27.89 32.96 8.59
N TRP A 5 29.09 32.99 8.00
CA TRP A 5 29.57 31.87 7.19
C TRP A 5 29.95 30.64 8.03
N LYS A 6 30.45 30.86 9.26
CA LYS A 6 30.71 29.77 10.22
C LYS A 6 29.42 29.09 10.68
N ILE A 7 28.33 29.85 10.82
CA ILE A 7 27.01 29.32 11.17
C ILE A 7 26.47 28.45 10.04
N ILE A 8 26.58 28.91 8.78
CA ILE A 8 26.16 28.12 7.60
C ILE A 8 26.94 26.80 7.52
N LEU A 9 28.26 26.83 7.74
CA LEU A 9 29.09 25.62 7.77
C LEU A 9 28.69 24.65 8.88
N ALA A 10 28.33 25.15 10.07
CA ALA A 10 27.86 24.30 11.16
C ALA A 10 26.54 23.59 10.82
N PHE A 11 25.58 24.30 10.20
CA PHE A 11 24.32 23.70 9.75
C PHE A 11 24.52 22.69 8.63
N CYS A 12 25.39 22.97 7.66
CA CYS A 12 25.75 22.00 6.62
C CYS A 12 26.39 20.74 7.22
N GLY A 13 27.24 20.88 8.25
CA GLY A 13 27.84 19.76 8.95
C GLY A 13 26.82 18.86 9.64
N VAL A 14 25.83 19.44 10.35
CA VAL A 14 24.75 18.69 11.00
C VAL A 14 23.88 17.96 9.97
N PHE A 15 23.57 18.62 8.84
CA PHE A 15 22.78 18.03 7.77
C PHE A 15 23.49 16.85 7.10
N LEU A 16 24.79 16.98 6.83
CA LEU A 16 25.62 15.91 6.27
C LEU A 16 25.74 14.73 7.24
N ALA A 17 25.91 14.98 8.54
CA ALA A 17 25.93 13.93 9.55
C ALA A 17 24.58 13.18 9.61
N GLY A 18 23.46 13.90 9.55
CA GLY A 18 22.13 13.31 9.47
C GLY A 18 21.92 12.45 8.22
N ALA A 19 22.41 12.90 7.06
CA ALA A 19 22.34 12.15 5.81
C ALA A 19 23.16 10.84 5.84
N VAL A 20 24.34 10.86 6.45
CA VAL A 20 25.17 9.64 6.61
C VAL A 20 24.50 8.65 7.55
N VAL A 21 23.98 9.10 8.70
CA VAL A 21 23.29 8.23 9.67
C VAL A 21 21.99 7.67 9.06
N GLY A 22 21.18 8.51 8.41
CA GLY A 22 19.96 8.08 7.73
C GLY A 22 20.22 7.12 6.57
N GLY A 23 21.27 7.37 5.78
CA GLY A 23 21.69 6.48 4.69
C GLY A 23 22.16 5.12 5.17
N LEU A 24 22.92 5.06 6.28
CA LEU A 24 23.38 3.80 6.87
C LEU A 24 22.22 2.99 7.49
N ALA A 25 21.28 3.68 8.15
CA ALA A 25 20.07 3.07 8.71
C ALA A 25 19.15 2.52 7.60
N ALA A 26 18.96 3.26 6.51
CA ALA A 26 18.21 2.79 5.34
C ALA A 26 18.85 1.54 4.73
N ARG A 27 20.18 1.53 4.56
CA ARG A 27 20.90 0.38 4.01
C ARG A 27 20.78 -0.89 4.87
N ARG A 28 20.75 -0.75 6.21
CA ARG A 28 20.49 -1.87 7.14
C ARG A 28 19.01 -2.29 7.19
N GLY A 29 18.09 -1.35 7.04
CA GLY A 29 16.65 -1.63 6.94
C GLY A 29 16.27 -2.41 5.69
N LEU A 30 16.91 -2.15 4.55
CA LEU A 30 16.71 -2.90 3.30
C LEU A 30 17.30 -4.31 3.29
N ALA A 31 18.30 -4.61 4.14
CA ALA A 31 18.90 -5.95 4.26
C ALA A 31 18.06 -6.91 5.12
N SER A 32 17.13 -6.38 5.91
CA SER A 32 16.18 -7.19 6.65
C SER A 32 15.08 -7.64 5.69
N LYS A 33 14.90 -8.95 5.50
CA LYS A 33 13.69 -9.55 4.89
C LYS A 33 12.45 -9.33 5.76
N ALA A 34 12.29 -8.14 6.33
CA ALA A 34 11.03 -7.73 6.90
C ALA A 34 10.04 -7.75 5.73
N PRO A 35 8.95 -8.53 5.80
CA PRO A 35 7.87 -8.35 4.84
C PRO A 35 7.54 -6.86 4.81
N PRO A 36 7.33 -6.26 3.61
CA PRO A 36 6.94 -4.86 3.55
C PRO A 36 5.78 -4.69 4.53
N PRO A 37 5.82 -3.67 5.42
CA PRO A 37 4.74 -3.46 6.35
C PRO A 37 3.48 -3.37 5.49
N ARG A 38 2.52 -4.26 5.74
CA ARG A 38 1.26 -4.37 5.00
C ARG A 38 0.40 -3.12 5.27
N HIS A 39 0.89 -1.96 4.87
CA HIS A 39 0.10 -0.75 4.77
C HIS A 39 -0.78 -0.92 3.54
N GLY A 40 -2.03 -1.33 3.77
CA GLY A 40 -3.06 -1.25 2.75
C GLY A 40 -3.63 -2.56 2.23
N SER A 41 -3.48 -3.70 2.90
CA SER A 41 -4.43 -4.79 2.66
C SER A 41 -5.73 -4.48 3.41
N GLY A 42 -6.47 -3.48 2.92
CA GLY A 42 -7.91 -3.50 3.10
C GLY A 42 -8.35 -4.85 2.57
N ARG A 43 -8.66 -5.79 3.46
CA ARG A 43 -9.21 -7.10 3.06
C ARG A 43 -10.32 -6.78 2.06
N SER A 44 -10.23 -7.35 0.87
CA SER A 44 -11.27 -7.15 -0.14
C SER A 44 -12.61 -7.48 0.51
N LEU A 45 -13.63 -6.64 0.28
CA LEU A 45 -14.98 -6.91 0.79
C LEU A 45 -15.49 -8.26 0.31
N GLU A 46 -15.04 -8.69 -0.87
CA GLU A 46 -15.27 -9.99 -1.46
C GLU A 46 -14.76 -11.15 -0.59
N SER A 47 -13.73 -10.91 0.23
CA SER A 47 -13.21 -11.89 1.19
C SER A 47 -13.92 -11.86 2.55
N PHE A 48 -14.79 -10.89 2.81
CA PHE A 48 -15.43 -10.69 4.12
C PHE A 48 -16.35 -11.85 4.48
N ALA A 49 -17.38 -12.09 3.66
CA ALA A 49 -18.36 -13.14 3.92
C ALA A 49 -17.73 -14.54 4.09
N PRO A 50 -16.88 -15.03 3.17
CA PRO A 50 -16.25 -16.35 3.33
C PRO A 50 -15.33 -16.42 4.56
N SER A 51 -14.66 -15.32 4.92
CA SER A 51 -13.80 -15.29 6.11
C SER A 51 -14.59 -15.37 7.41
N VAL A 52 -15.72 -14.66 7.50
CA VAL A 52 -16.59 -14.66 8.69
C VAL A 52 -17.28 -16.01 8.83
N MET A 53 -17.88 -16.53 7.75
CA MET A 53 -18.50 -17.86 7.71
C MET A 53 -17.51 -18.93 8.18
N ARG A 54 -16.32 -19.00 7.58
CA ARG A 54 -15.29 -19.97 7.97
C ARG A 54 -14.90 -19.85 9.44
N ARG A 55 -14.74 -18.64 9.96
CA ARG A 55 -14.34 -18.42 11.37
C ARG A 55 -15.42 -18.87 12.35
N TYR A 56 -16.69 -18.64 12.03
CA TYR A 56 -17.81 -18.89 12.93
C TYR A 56 -18.19 -20.37 12.91
N THR A 57 -18.33 -20.96 11.72
CA THR A 57 -18.59 -22.39 11.57
C THR A 57 -17.49 -23.25 12.20
N ALA A 58 -16.22 -22.87 12.07
CA ALA A 58 -15.10 -23.65 12.63
C ALA A 58 -14.95 -23.55 14.15
N ARG A 59 -15.66 -22.62 14.83
CA ARG A 59 -15.52 -22.39 16.27
C ARG A 59 -16.78 -22.66 17.07
N LEU A 60 -17.95 -22.65 16.41
CA LEU A 60 -19.25 -22.69 17.07
C LEU A 60 -20.03 -23.96 16.73
N GLU A 61 -19.47 -24.87 15.94
CA GLU A 61 -20.08 -26.18 15.59
C GLU A 61 -21.55 -26.05 15.16
N LEU A 62 -21.82 -25.09 14.28
CA LEU A 62 -23.18 -24.72 13.87
C LEU A 62 -23.87 -25.84 13.07
N ASP A 63 -25.14 -26.10 13.40
CA ASP A 63 -26.00 -26.97 12.60
C ASP A 63 -26.37 -26.35 11.24
N GLU A 64 -27.06 -27.09 10.37
CA GLU A 64 -27.40 -26.60 9.01
C GLU A 64 -28.36 -25.39 9.05
N ALA A 65 -29.32 -25.39 9.97
CA ALA A 65 -30.29 -24.30 10.09
C ALA A 65 -29.61 -23.00 10.58
N GLN A 66 -28.72 -23.12 11.56
CA GLN A 66 -27.91 -22.03 12.09
C GLN A 66 -26.92 -21.49 11.04
N ARG A 67 -26.35 -22.37 10.21
CA ARG A 67 -25.46 -21.97 9.11
C ARG A 67 -26.18 -21.14 8.05
N GLU A 68 -27.42 -21.50 7.71
CA GLU A 68 -28.22 -20.72 6.76
C GLU A 68 -28.56 -19.33 7.33
N GLN A 69 -28.98 -19.26 8.59
CA GLN A 69 -29.23 -17.98 9.26
C GLN A 69 -27.97 -17.09 9.34
N LEU A 70 -26.82 -17.69 9.68
CA LEU A 70 -25.55 -16.96 9.70
C LEU A 70 -25.19 -16.43 8.30
N ARG A 71 -25.43 -17.22 7.25
CA ARG A 71 -25.18 -16.83 5.87
C ARG A 71 -25.97 -15.58 5.50
N GLU A 72 -27.26 -15.52 5.84
CA GLU A 72 -28.11 -14.35 5.59
C GLU A 72 -27.58 -13.10 6.32
N ILE A 73 -27.26 -13.22 7.60
CA ILE A 73 -26.70 -12.13 8.42
C ILE A 73 -25.40 -11.60 7.82
N VAL A 74 -24.49 -12.50 7.44
CA VAL A 74 -23.18 -12.14 6.92
C VAL A 74 -23.29 -11.47 5.54
N HIS A 75 -24.19 -11.95 4.67
CA HIS A 75 -24.43 -11.31 3.38
C HIS A 75 -25.08 -9.93 3.52
N GLN A 76 -26.01 -9.76 4.45
CA GLN A 76 -26.59 -8.45 4.75
C GLN A 76 -25.49 -7.47 5.23
N ALA A 77 -24.64 -7.90 6.17
CA ALA A 77 -23.53 -7.08 6.64
C ALA A 77 -22.51 -6.74 5.53
N GLU A 78 -22.25 -7.66 4.60
CA GLU A 78 -21.38 -7.39 3.45
C GLU A 78 -21.97 -6.30 2.54
N ARG A 79 -23.28 -6.33 2.28
CA ARG A 79 -23.98 -5.30 1.50
C ARG A 79 -23.87 -3.93 2.16
N GLU A 80 -24.22 -3.83 3.45
CA GLU A 80 -24.15 -2.59 4.21
C GLU A 80 -22.73 -2.01 4.23
N LEU A 81 -21.72 -2.85 4.42
CA LEU A 81 -20.33 -2.42 4.43
C LEU A 81 -19.87 -1.94 3.03
N ARG A 82 -20.38 -2.55 1.96
CA ARG A 82 -20.11 -2.14 0.58
C ARG A 82 -20.72 -0.78 0.27
N GLU A 83 -21.97 -0.55 0.69
CA GLU A 83 -22.66 0.72 0.56
C GLU A 83 -21.95 1.83 1.35
N LEU A 84 -21.63 1.58 2.61
CA LEU A 84 -20.89 2.52 3.45
C LEU A 84 -19.57 2.93 2.80
N ARG A 85 -18.80 1.95 2.30
CA ARG A 85 -17.52 2.22 1.64
C ARG A 85 -17.69 3.07 0.38
N GLY A 86 -18.72 2.81 -0.42
CA GLY A 86 -19.05 3.60 -1.60
C GLY A 86 -19.34 5.06 -1.24
N ASN A 87 -20.20 5.28 -0.25
CA ASN A 87 -20.59 6.62 0.21
C ASN A 87 -19.40 7.39 0.79
N THR A 88 -18.64 6.79 1.69
CA THR A 88 -17.46 7.43 2.31
C THR A 88 -16.39 7.76 1.29
N PHE A 89 -16.22 6.94 0.24
CA PHE A 89 -15.26 7.24 -0.82
C PHE A 89 -15.62 8.51 -1.59
N GLN A 90 -16.90 8.65 -1.98
CA GLN A 90 -17.37 9.85 -2.68
C GLN A 90 -17.26 11.11 -1.81
N GLU A 91 -17.62 10.99 -0.53
CA GLU A 91 -17.49 12.08 0.42
C GLU A 91 -16.03 12.52 0.61
N THR A 92 -15.11 11.55 0.68
CA THR A 92 -13.66 11.84 0.77
C THR A 92 -13.14 12.59 -0.45
N ILE A 93 -13.58 12.22 -1.67
CA ILE A 93 -13.23 12.95 -2.89
C ILE A 93 -13.74 14.39 -2.80
N ALA A 94 -15.01 14.57 -2.46
CA ALA A 94 -15.63 15.89 -2.36
C ALA A 94 -14.92 16.80 -1.33
N ILE A 95 -14.50 16.25 -0.19
CA ILE A 95 -13.70 16.97 0.81
C ILE A 95 -12.35 17.40 0.22
N GLY A 96 -11.68 16.51 -0.51
CA GLY A 96 -10.41 16.80 -1.19
C GLY A 96 -10.54 17.93 -2.22
N ASP A 97 -11.59 17.88 -3.05
CA ASP A 97 -11.85 18.92 -4.06
C ASP A 97 -12.15 20.27 -3.41
N LYS A 98 -12.96 20.29 -2.35
CA LYS A 98 -13.26 21.51 -1.60
C LYS A 98 -12.00 22.10 -0.94
N MET A 99 -11.10 21.25 -0.43
CA MET A 99 -9.82 21.68 0.13
C MET A 99 -8.93 22.28 -0.97
N ASN A 100 -8.78 21.60 -2.11
CA ASN A 100 -7.98 22.07 -3.23
C ASN A 100 -8.47 23.43 -3.74
N ALA A 101 -9.78 23.61 -3.88
CA ALA A 101 -10.38 24.89 -4.28
C ALA A 101 -10.10 26.02 -3.28
N GLN A 102 -9.98 25.73 -1.99
CA GLN A 102 -9.58 26.72 -0.98
C GLN A 102 -8.09 27.06 -1.10
N VAL A 103 -7.23 26.06 -1.31
CA VAL A 103 -5.80 26.27 -1.51
C VAL A 103 -5.56 27.14 -2.75
N GLU A 104 -6.21 26.86 -3.88
CA GLU A 104 -6.06 27.62 -5.13
C GLU A 104 -6.35 29.13 -4.98
N ARG A 105 -7.27 29.50 -4.08
CA ARG A 105 -7.58 30.91 -3.78
C ARG A 105 -6.44 31.63 -3.06
N LEU A 106 -5.61 30.90 -2.31
CA LEU A 106 -4.47 31.44 -1.57
C LEU A 106 -3.21 31.53 -2.45
N LEU A 107 -3.19 30.83 -3.59
CA LEU A 107 -2.03 30.77 -4.46
C LEU A 107 -1.97 31.98 -5.40
N ARG A 108 -0.75 32.53 -5.54
CA ARG A 108 -0.40 33.44 -6.63
C ARG A 108 -0.41 32.70 -7.96
N SER A 109 -0.49 33.44 -9.07
CA SER A 109 -0.53 32.86 -10.42
C SER A 109 0.65 31.93 -10.70
N ASP A 110 1.88 32.31 -10.30
CA ASP A 110 3.09 31.49 -10.46
C ASP A 110 3.06 30.16 -9.67
N GLN A 111 2.26 30.10 -8.61
CA GLN A 111 2.12 28.92 -7.76
C GLN A 111 0.98 27.99 -8.21
N ARG A 112 -0.02 28.52 -8.93
CA ARG A 112 -1.17 27.74 -9.43
C ARG A 112 -0.73 26.69 -10.44
N ASP A 113 0.15 27.05 -11.37
CA ASP A 113 0.66 26.10 -12.38
C ASP A 113 1.41 24.93 -11.72
N ARG A 114 2.21 25.22 -10.68
CA ARG A 114 2.91 24.17 -9.92
C ARG A 114 1.97 23.30 -9.11
N PHE A 115 0.90 23.89 -8.56
CA PHE A 115 -0.10 23.17 -7.79
C PHE A 115 -0.95 22.25 -8.67
N GLU A 116 -1.26 22.66 -9.89
CA GLU A 116 -1.96 21.82 -10.86
C GLU A 116 -1.11 20.59 -11.24
N THR A 117 0.18 20.78 -11.50
CA THR A 117 1.11 19.66 -11.70
C THR A 117 1.13 18.71 -10.51
N LEU A 118 1.16 19.25 -9.28
CA LEU A 118 1.14 18.43 -8.06
C LEU A 118 -0.14 17.59 -7.96
N LYS A 119 -1.31 18.16 -8.28
CA LYS A 119 -2.59 17.43 -8.30
C LYS A 119 -2.55 16.27 -9.30
N GLN A 120 -2.04 16.52 -10.50
CA GLN A 120 -1.94 15.50 -11.55
C GLN A 120 -0.97 14.37 -11.18
N ASP A 121 0.14 14.68 -10.53
CA ASP A 121 1.11 13.67 -10.09
C ASP A 121 0.54 12.78 -8.99
N VAL A 122 -0.18 13.37 -8.04
CA VAL A 122 -0.91 12.61 -7.00
C VAL A 122 -1.96 11.70 -7.65
N GLN A 123 -2.76 12.21 -8.59
CA GLN A 123 -3.75 11.39 -9.32
C GLN A 123 -3.11 10.22 -10.07
N LYS A 124 -2.03 10.48 -10.82
CA LYS A 124 -1.28 9.43 -11.54
C LYS A 124 -0.67 8.40 -10.59
N TYR A 125 -0.19 8.81 -9.42
CA TYR A 125 0.32 7.88 -8.42
C TYR A 125 -0.79 6.94 -7.93
N TRP A 126 -1.96 7.48 -7.59
CA TRP A 126 -3.11 6.67 -7.14
C TRP A 126 -3.64 5.75 -8.25
N GLU A 127 -3.67 6.21 -9.49
CA GLU A 127 -4.09 5.39 -10.63
C GLU A 127 -3.14 4.20 -10.85
N ARG A 128 -1.82 4.44 -10.83
CA ARG A 128 -0.82 3.37 -10.92
C ARG A 128 -0.93 2.39 -9.77
N GLU A 129 -1.13 2.89 -8.55
CA GLU A 129 -1.28 2.05 -7.37
C GLU A 129 -2.58 1.21 -7.44
N ARG A 130 -3.67 1.78 -7.97
CA ARG A 130 -4.91 1.03 -8.25
C ARG A 130 -4.67 -0.09 -9.26
N ILE A 131 -4.08 0.22 -10.41
CA ILE A 131 -3.76 -0.77 -11.46
C ILE A 131 -2.85 -1.88 -10.90
N ARG A 132 -1.84 -1.51 -10.10
CA ARG A 132 -0.95 -2.47 -9.44
C ARG A 132 -1.70 -3.40 -8.49
N ARG A 133 -2.64 -2.87 -7.70
CA ARG A 133 -3.47 -3.66 -6.79
C ARG A 133 -4.44 -4.57 -7.51
N GLU A 134 -5.03 -4.12 -8.61
CA GLU A 134 -5.88 -4.93 -9.47
C GLU A 134 -5.08 -6.08 -10.10
N GLN A 135 -3.89 -5.79 -10.65
CA GLN A 135 -2.98 -6.82 -11.19
C GLN A 135 -2.51 -7.82 -10.13
N ALA A 136 -2.25 -7.37 -8.90
CA ALA A 136 -1.88 -8.24 -7.79
C ALA A 136 -3.06 -9.09 -7.24
N GLN A 137 -4.30 -8.67 -7.48
CA GLN A 137 -5.52 -9.38 -7.09
C GLN A 137 -6.07 -10.30 -8.18
N ARG A 138 -5.66 -10.13 -9.44
CA ARG A 138 -5.93 -11.11 -10.49
C ARG A 138 -5.33 -12.44 -10.06
N PRO A 139 -6.11 -13.54 -9.98
CA PRO A 139 -5.55 -14.87 -9.75
C PRO A 139 -4.65 -15.18 -10.94
N GLY A 140 -3.35 -14.96 -10.77
CA GLY A 140 -2.35 -15.44 -11.69
C GLY A 140 -2.36 -16.96 -11.60
N ASP A 141 -2.99 -17.59 -12.59
CA ASP A 141 -2.65 -18.89 -13.15
C ASP A 141 -1.70 -19.72 -12.27
N ASN A 142 -2.29 -20.50 -11.36
CA ASN A 142 -1.57 -21.46 -10.53
C ASN A 142 -1.24 -22.74 -11.33
N GLY A 143 -1.02 -22.61 -12.64
CA GLY A 143 -0.65 -23.66 -13.57
C GLY A 143 0.69 -23.35 -14.21
N LYS A 144 1.68 -24.23 -14.02
CA LYS A 144 2.96 -24.28 -14.75
C LYS A 144 3.94 -23.14 -14.47
N ARG A 145 4.55 -23.16 -13.28
CA ARG A 145 6.00 -22.90 -13.24
C ARG A 145 6.70 -24.19 -13.67
N GLU A 146 6.97 -24.30 -14.98
CA GLU A 146 7.91 -25.30 -15.50
C GLU A 146 9.23 -25.21 -14.71
N PRO A 147 9.81 -26.34 -14.28
CA PRO A 147 11.14 -26.32 -13.70
C PRO A 147 12.11 -25.83 -14.77
N ARG A 148 12.83 -24.74 -14.47
CA ARG A 148 13.90 -24.21 -15.33
C ARG A 148 14.85 -25.35 -15.72
N PRO A 149 14.98 -25.71 -17.00
CA PRO A 149 16.02 -26.64 -17.44
C PRO A 149 17.31 -25.85 -17.54
N GLY A 150 18.21 -25.98 -16.55
CA GLY A 150 19.49 -25.28 -16.61
C GLY A 150 20.16 -25.05 -15.27
N SER A 151 20.45 -26.12 -14.54
CA SER A 151 21.57 -26.11 -13.58
C SER A 151 22.28 -27.46 -13.64
N GLY A 152 22.77 -27.79 -14.84
CA GLY A 152 23.60 -28.94 -15.11
C GLY A 152 24.85 -28.51 -15.85
N HIS A 153 25.89 -28.13 -15.09
CA HIS A 153 27.30 -28.22 -15.45
C HIS A 153 28.07 -27.90 -14.16
N SER A 154 28.60 -28.93 -13.48
CA SER A 154 29.88 -29.61 -13.71
C SER A 154 30.91 -29.03 -12.74
N GLU A 155 31.47 -29.84 -11.84
CA GLU A 155 32.87 -30.26 -11.93
C GLU A 155 33.22 -31.26 -10.82
N LYS A 156 33.87 -32.35 -11.23
CA LYS A 156 34.36 -33.43 -10.37
C LYS A 156 35.51 -32.91 -9.50
N ARG A 157 35.55 -33.29 -8.22
CA ARG A 157 36.77 -33.28 -7.41
C ARG A 157 37.12 -34.71 -7.01
N PRO A 158 38.32 -35.22 -7.35
CA PRO A 158 38.75 -36.54 -6.91
C PRO A 158 39.10 -36.49 -5.41
N GLN A 159 38.72 -37.56 -4.71
CA GLN A 159 39.12 -37.81 -3.33
C GLN A 159 40.61 -38.16 -3.27
N ARG A 160 41.29 -37.60 -2.27
CA ARG A 160 42.53 -38.13 -1.71
C ARG A 160 42.34 -38.26 -0.21
#